data_AF-A0A9P6A858-F1
#
_entry.id   AF-A0A9P6A858-F1
#
_cell.length_a   1.000
_cell.length_b   1.000
_cell.length_c   1.000
_cell.angle_alpha   90.00
_cell.angle_beta   90.00
_cell.angle_gamma   90.00
#
_symmetry.space_group_name_H-M   'P 1'
#
loop_
_entity.id
_entity.type
_entity.pdbx_description
1 polymer ?
#
loop_
_entity_poly.entity_id
_entity_poly.type
_entity_poly.pdbx_seq_one_letter_code
_entity_poly.pdbx_strand_id
1 'polypeptide(L)'
;MAITKSRELSSLLGKPGEVQIDKSGTGLHSPKYHLSGVDLRLPPADTLSMLLASPSTSASTTPLLSPDVPTLLLFECVLVYMTPEASAQLVQWFVDYFSSTDSNTNRRPRVLGGIVYEMFGLNDPFGRVMVDNLKTRNVSLPGAEPYPTVQSLPKRFLQHGFRTSHALSLRELRASHLGTTELERISKLEMLDEVEELELVLEHYAITWGAWIDGTGETKADWAGWGLNQAVEAQPVDSDASE
;
A
#
# COMPACT_ATOMS: atom_id res chain seq x y z
N MET A 1 2.20 14.55 20.65
CA MET A 1 1.72 14.05 19.34
C MET A 1 1.03 15.19 18.59
N ALA A 2 1.34 15.41 17.30
CA ALA A 2 0.77 16.54 16.53
C ALA A 2 -0.75 16.37 16.28
N ILE A 3 -1.20 15.14 16.06
CA ILE A 3 -2.60 14.77 15.83
C ILE A 3 -3.51 15.27 16.97
N THR A 4 -3.12 15.05 18.23
CA THR A 4 -3.94 15.42 19.39
C THR A 4 -3.93 16.91 19.71
N LYS A 5 -2.94 17.65 19.20
CA LYS A 5 -2.87 19.12 19.33
C LYS A 5 -3.69 19.83 18.25
N SER A 6 -3.96 19.18 17.11
CA SER A 6 -4.80 19.71 16.05
C SER A 6 -6.28 19.47 16.35
N ARG A 7 -7.06 20.55 16.42
CA ARG A 7 -8.51 20.46 16.65
C ARG A 7 -9.19 19.68 15.53
N GLU A 8 -8.84 19.96 14.29
CA GLU A 8 -9.41 19.32 13.11
C GLU A 8 -9.15 17.81 13.12
N LEU A 9 -7.89 17.40 13.26
CA LEU A 9 -7.52 15.97 13.24
C LEU A 9 -8.08 15.22 14.46
N SER A 10 -7.99 15.82 15.66
CA SER A 10 -8.51 15.19 16.87
C SER A 10 -10.02 14.94 16.81
N SER A 11 -10.78 15.82 16.14
CA SER A 11 -12.23 15.67 15.98
C SER A 11 -12.64 14.44 15.15
N LEU A 12 -11.75 13.94 14.29
CA LEU A 12 -12.00 12.77 13.44
C LEU A 12 -11.76 11.43 14.14
N LEU A 13 -11.03 11.45 15.27
CA LEU A 13 -10.63 10.22 15.97
C LEU A 13 -11.75 9.57 16.78
N GLY A 14 -12.76 10.35 17.20
CA GLY A 14 -13.83 9.90 18.08
C GLY A 14 -14.12 10.90 19.19
N LYS A 15 -14.91 10.51 20.18
CA LYS A 15 -15.22 11.39 21.32
C LYS A 15 -14.01 11.54 22.24
N PRO A 16 -13.88 12.66 22.98
CA PRO A 16 -12.71 12.93 23.86
C PRO A 16 -12.41 11.90 24.98
N GLY A 17 -13.25 10.89 25.21
CA GLY A 17 -12.97 9.77 26.13
C GLY A 17 -12.66 8.44 25.44
N GLU A 18 -12.78 8.37 24.12
CA GLU A 18 -12.52 7.16 23.31
C GLU A 18 -11.11 7.14 22.73
N VAL A 19 -10.39 8.27 22.79
CA VAL A 19 -9.01 8.41 22.32
C VAL A 19 -8.05 8.16 23.49
N GLN A 20 -7.19 7.17 23.33
CA GLN A 20 -6.18 6.79 24.33
C GLN A 20 -4.79 6.98 23.74
N ILE A 21 -3.88 7.53 24.54
CA ILE A 21 -2.46 7.60 24.20
C ILE A 21 -1.77 6.53 25.05
N ASP A 22 -0.87 5.76 24.45
CA ASP A 22 -0.10 4.77 25.17
C ASP A 22 0.77 5.42 26.26
N LYS A 23 1.19 4.62 27.25
CA LYS A 23 2.02 5.13 28.35
C LYS A 23 3.40 5.59 27.89
N SER A 24 3.90 5.04 26.79
CA SER A 24 5.17 5.43 26.16
C SER A 24 5.07 6.74 25.36
N GLY A 25 3.88 7.25 25.07
CA GLY A 25 3.65 8.43 24.25
C GLY A 25 3.91 8.22 22.75
N THR A 26 4.10 6.97 22.32
CA THR A 26 4.47 6.53 20.97
C THR A 26 3.28 5.99 20.15
N GLY A 27 2.12 5.88 20.77
CA GLY A 27 0.96 5.19 20.24
C GLY A 27 -0.32 5.92 20.59
N LEU A 28 -1.30 5.78 19.70
CA LEU A 28 -2.62 6.38 19.83
C LEU A 28 -3.66 5.37 19.38
N HIS A 29 -4.73 5.23 20.14
CA HIS A 29 -5.80 4.30 19.86
C HIS A 29 -7.13 5.03 19.95
N SER A 30 -7.96 4.86 18.93
CA SER A 30 -9.32 5.38 18.86
C SER A 30 -10.21 4.38 18.12
N PRO A 31 -11.54 4.55 18.13
CA PRO A 31 -12.45 3.59 17.48
C PRO A 31 -12.23 3.38 15.98
N LYS A 32 -11.56 4.32 15.29
CA LYS A 32 -11.37 4.29 13.83
C LYS A 32 -9.91 4.32 13.40
N TYR A 33 -8.98 4.60 14.32
CA TYR A 33 -7.59 4.83 13.97
C TYR A 33 -6.66 4.37 15.10
N HIS A 34 -5.64 3.62 14.72
CA HIS A 34 -4.59 3.17 15.61
C HIS A 34 -3.24 3.58 15.03
N LEU A 35 -2.43 4.26 15.82
CA LEU A 35 -1.03 4.56 15.57
C LEU A 35 -0.19 3.76 16.57
N SER A 36 0.81 3.06 16.07
CA SER A 36 1.66 2.21 16.91
C SER A 36 3.10 2.31 16.45
N GLY A 37 4.03 2.42 17.40
CA GLY A 37 5.46 2.32 17.11
C GLY A 37 5.86 0.87 16.91
N VAL A 38 6.40 0.54 15.73
CA VAL A 38 6.88 -0.80 15.42
C VAL A 38 8.10 -0.76 14.52
N ASP A 39 9.07 -1.64 14.77
CA ASP A 39 10.18 -1.89 13.85
C ASP A 39 9.84 -3.06 12.94
N LEU A 40 9.51 -2.75 11.68
CA LEU A 40 9.12 -3.76 10.68
C LEU A 40 10.28 -4.66 10.23
N ARG A 41 11.53 -4.36 10.63
CA ARG A 41 12.71 -5.18 10.32
C ARG A 41 12.84 -6.38 11.25
N LEU A 42 12.19 -6.34 12.40
CA LEU A 42 12.17 -7.44 13.35
C LEU A 42 11.13 -8.49 12.92
N PRO A 43 11.29 -9.76 13.33
CA PRO A 43 10.32 -10.80 13.03
C PRO A 43 8.88 -10.36 13.39
N PRO A 44 7.92 -10.39 12.45
CA PRO A 44 6.54 -9.97 12.69
C PRO A 44 5.85 -10.71 13.84
N ALA A 45 6.25 -11.96 14.11
CA ALA A 45 5.73 -12.73 15.23
C ALA A 45 6.05 -12.08 16.59
N ASP A 46 7.19 -11.40 16.70
CA ASP A 46 7.67 -10.76 17.93
C ASP A 46 7.13 -9.33 18.07
N THR A 47 6.66 -8.72 16.98
CA THR A 47 6.23 -7.32 16.94
C THR A 47 4.75 -7.16 16.63
N LEU A 48 4.29 -7.61 15.46
CA LEU A 48 2.94 -7.42 14.96
C LEU A 48 1.90 -8.33 15.64
N SER A 49 2.26 -9.56 16.02
CA SER A 49 1.30 -10.49 16.65
C SER A 49 0.72 -9.94 17.96
N MET A 50 1.56 -9.36 18.82
CA MET A 50 1.08 -8.75 20.07
C MET A 50 0.26 -7.50 19.81
N LEU A 51 0.61 -6.74 18.76
CA LEU A 51 0.00 -5.46 18.47
C LEU A 51 -1.36 -5.59 17.77
N LEU A 52 -1.45 -6.50 16.79
CA LEU A 52 -2.56 -6.59 15.84
C LEU A 52 -3.44 -7.81 16.09
N ALA A 53 -2.84 -8.95 16.44
CA ALA A 53 -3.52 -10.25 16.50
C ALA A 53 -3.94 -10.66 17.93
N SER A 54 -3.46 -9.94 18.95
CA SER A 54 -3.83 -10.19 20.35
C SER A 54 -4.90 -9.20 20.82
N PRO A 55 -5.75 -9.57 21.80
CA PRO A 55 -6.70 -8.64 22.40
C PRO A 55 -5.95 -7.48 23.05
N SER A 56 -6.27 -6.25 22.64
CA SER A 56 -5.47 -5.04 22.93
C SER A 56 -5.55 -4.57 24.39
N THR A 57 -6.57 -5.00 25.16
CA THR A 57 -6.73 -4.68 26.59
C THR A 57 -7.58 -5.74 27.30
N SER A 58 -7.57 -5.77 28.64
CA SER A 58 -8.49 -6.58 29.46
C SER A 58 -9.98 -6.26 29.27
N ALA A 59 -10.32 -5.20 28.53
CA ALA A 59 -11.68 -4.77 28.24
C ALA A 59 -12.16 -5.09 26.81
N SER A 60 -11.25 -5.43 25.89
CA SER A 60 -11.58 -5.83 24.51
C SER A 60 -11.25 -7.31 24.33
N THR A 61 -12.25 -8.11 23.97
CA THR A 61 -12.06 -9.53 23.66
C THR A 61 -11.62 -9.78 22.21
N THR A 62 -11.60 -8.73 21.38
CA THR A 62 -11.31 -8.85 19.94
C THR A 62 -9.95 -8.24 19.58
N PRO A 63 -9.18 -8.90 18.69
CA PRO A 63 -7.94 -8.35 18.14
C PRO A 63 -8.23 -7.11 17.27
N LEU A 64 -7.22 -6.26 17.08
CA LEU A 64 -7.34 -5.10 16.19
C LEU A 64 -7.46 -5.52 14.72
N LEU A 65 -6.73 -6.57 14.33
CA LEU A 65 -6.76 -7.13 12.99
C LEU A 65 -7.59 -8.41 13.00
N SER A 66 -8.77 -8.35 12.38
CA SER A 66 -9.63 -9.52 12.18
C SER A 66 -9.42 -10.07 10.77
N PRO A 67 -9.05 -11.36 10.62
CA PRO A 67 -9.00 -12.02 9.31
C PRO A 67 -10.36 -12.09 8.60
N ASP A 68 -11.47 -11.98 9.33
CA ASP A 68 -12.82 -12.15 8.77
C ASP A 68 -13.33 -10.91 8.01
N VAL A 69 -12.54 -9.83 7.95
CA VAL A 69 -12.82 -8.64 7.15
C VAL A 69 -11.75 -8.45 6.06
N PRO A 70 -12.13 -8.00 4.85
CA PRO A 70 -11.17 -7.63 3.82
C PRO A 70 -10.18 -6.59 4.35
N THR A 71 -8.89 -6.87 4.20
CA THR A 71 -7.81 -6.02 4.72
C THR A 71 -6.91 -5.55 3.59
N LEU A 72 -6.53 -4.28 3.61
CA LEU A 72 -5.57 -3.70 2.67
C LEU A 72 -4.26 -3.38 3.41
N LEU A 73 -3.15 -3.93 2.91
CA LEU A 73 -1.80 -3.55 3.28
C LEU A 73 -1.31 -2.47 2.31
N LEU A 74 -0.85 -1.34 2.83
CA LEU A 74 -0.32 -0.24 2.03
C LEU A 74 1.14 0.01 2.42
N PHE A 75 2.03 -0.15 1.44
CA PHE A 75 3.47 0.10 1.58
C PHE A 75 3.89 1.21 0.62
N GLU A 76 3.87 2.45 1.09
CA GLU A 76 4.29 3.62 0.31
C GLU A 76 5.74 3.97 0.67
N CYS A 77 6.68 3.62 -0.21
CA CYS A 77 8.13 3.75 -0.01
C CYS A 77 8.57 3.12 1.32
N VAL A 78 8.24 1.84 1.52
CA VAL A 78 8.60 1.10 2.75
C VAL A 78 9.49 -0.09 2.43
N LEU A 79 9.00 -1.04 1.63
CA LEU A 79 9.66 -2.34 1.44
C LEU A 79 11.01 -2.20 0.72
N VAL A 80 11.14 -1.21 -0.16
CA VAL A 80 12.39 -0.85 -0.84
C VAL A 80 13.57 -0.62 0.11
N TYR A 81 13.33 -0.15 1.34
CA TYR A 81 14.36 0.12 2.36
C TYR A 81 14.69 -1.09 3.24
N MET A 82 13.91 -2.17 3.15
CA MET A 82 14.08 -3.38 3.95
C MET A 82 14.92 -4.41 3.19
N THR A 83 15.59 -5.30 3.91
CA THR A 83 16.19 -6.46 3.24
C THR A 83 15.10 -7.31 2.58
N PRO A 84 15.40 -7.97 1.45
CA PRO A 84 14.45 -8.86 0.79
C PRO A 84 13.81 -9.86 1.76
N GLU A 85 14.61 -10.43 2.66
CA GLU A 85 14.16 -11.41 3.66
C GLU A 85 13.16 -10.82 4.65
N ALA A 86 13.43 -9.62 5.19
CA ALA A 86 12.54 -8.99 6.17
C ALA A 86 11.21 -8.57 5.52
N SER A 87 11.26 -8.00 4.31
CA SER A 87 10.04 -7.63 3.58
C SER A 87 9.20 -8.86 3.19
N ALA A 88 9.84 -9.97 2.80
CA ALA A 88 9.16 -11.23 2.50
C ALA A 88 8.52 -11.84 3.76
N GLN A 89 9.24 -11.85 4.89
CA GLN A 89 8.68 -12.32 6.17
C GLN A 89 7.47 -11.48 6.62
N LEU A 90 7.52 -10.16 6.41
CA LEU A 90 6.41 -9.27 6.72
C LEU A 90 5.15 -9.63 5.93
N VAL A 91 5.24 -9.77 4.60
CA VAL A 91 4.09 -10.15 3.77
C VAL A 91 3.62 -11.56 4.11
N GLN A 92 4.54 -12.51 4.28
CA GLN A 92 4.21 -13.90 4.64
C GLN A 92 3.45 -13.98 5.97
N TRP A 93 3.84 -13.21 6.98
CA TRP A 93 3.17 -13.21 8.28
C TRP A 93 1.69 -12.83 8.18
N PHE A 94 1.34 -11.83 7.36
CA PHE A 94 -0.06 -11.49 7.13
C PHE A 94 -0.81 -12.64 6.43
N VAL A 95 -0.19 -13.27 5.42
CA VAL A 95 -0.79 -14.44 4.75
C VAL A 95 -1.03 -15.58 5.72
N ASP A 96 -0.05 -15.91 6.56
CA ASP A 96 -0.14 -16.98 7.56
C ASP A 96 -1.22 -16.67 8.61
N TYR A 97 -1.28 -15.43 9.09
CA TYR A 97 -2.30 -14.99 10.04
C TYR A 97 -3.71 -15.13 9.46
N PHE A 98 -3.90 -14.75 8.20
CA PHE A 98 -5.19 -14.87 7.51
C PHE A 98 -5.55 -16.32 7.16
N SER A 99 -4.56 -17.19 6.99
CA SER A 99 -4.74 -18.62 6.70
C SER A 99 -4.99 -19.49 7.94
N SER A 100 -4.37 -19.15 9.08
CA SER A 100 -4.30 -20.01 10.27
C SER A 100 -5.58 -20.16 11.08
N THR A 101 -6.57 -19.30 10.86
CA THR A 101 -7.73 -19.17 11.76
C THR A 101 -8.93 -19.99 11.26
N ASP A 102 -9.02 -21.25 11.68
CA ASP A 102 -10.16 -22.19 11.57
C ASP A 102 -10.42 -22.88 10.21
N SER A 103 -10.55 -24.21 10.24
CA SER A 103 -10.81 -25.13 9.12
C SER A 103 -12.29 -25.29 8.78
N ASN A 104 -13.15 -24.44 9.34
CA ASN A 104 -14.59 -24.50 9.12
C ASN A 104 -14.95 -24.10 7.68
N THR A 105 -15.52 -25.04 6.94
CA THR A 105 -15.84 -24.93 5.51
C THR A 105 -17.03 -24.00 5.20
N ASN A 106 -17.74 -23.50 6.21
CA ASN A 106 -18.92 -22.61 6.04
C ASN A 106 -18.61 -21.11 6.24
N ARG A 107 -17.34 -20.71 6.24
CA ARG A 107 -16.93 -19.32 6.45
C ARG A 107 -16.86 -18.55 5.12
N ARG A 108 -17.02 -17.22 5.22
CA ARG A 108 -16.77 -16.30 4.09
C ARG A 108 -15.30 -16.35 3.65
N PRO A 109 -15.00 -16.27 2.35
CA PRO A 109 -13.61 -16.17 1.89
C PRO A 109 -12.93 -14.95 2.50
N ARG A 110 -11.70 -15.14 2.97
CA ARG A 110 -10.87 -14.04 3.49
C ARG A 110 -10.08 -13.41 2.38
N VAL A 111 -9.87 -12.10 2.49
CA VAL A 111 -9.26 -11.29 1.45
C VAL A 111 -8.20 -10.40 2.08
N LEU A 112 -7.00 -10.49 1.53
CA LEU A 112 -5.88 -9.62 1.86
C LEU A 112 -5.38 -8.96 0.58
N GLY A 113 -5.67 -7.67 0.44
CA GLY A 113 -5.10 -6.83 -0.62
C GLY A 113 -3.76 -6.27 -0.19
N GLY A 114 -2.83 -6.15 -1.13
CA GLY A 114 -1.56 -5.45 -0.93
C GLY A 114 -1.35 -4.41 -2.02
N ILE A 115 -0.83 -3.24 -1.65
CA ILE A 115 -0.37 -2.19 -2.55
C ILE A 115 1.03 -1.76 -2.11
N VAL A 116 1.94 -1.66 -3.08
CA VAL A 116 3.30 -1.14 -2.90
C VAL A 116 3.53 -0.04 -3.91
N TYR A 117 3.92 1.14 -3.44
CA TYR A 117 4.42 2.23 -4.27
C TYR A 117 5.89 2.46 -3.92
N GLU A 118 6.81 2.26 -4.86
CA GLU A 118 8.24 2.42 -4.59
C GLU A 118 9.09 2.47 -5.87
N MET A 119 10.40 2.63 -5.69
CA MET A 119 11.39 2.66 -6.78
C MET A 119 11.73 1.26 -7.30
N PHE A 120 11.97 1.18 -8.61
CA PHE A 120 12.49 -0.01 -9.29
C PHE A 120 13.42 0.41 -10.45
N GLY A 121 13.94 -0.55 -11.24
CA GLY A 121 14.70 -0.20 -12.45
C GLY A 121 16.09 0.39 -12.20
N LEU A 122 16.66 0.20 -11.01
CA LEU A 122 17.83 0.96 -10.53
C LEU A 122 19.19 0.58 -11.17
N ASN A 123 19.17 -0.23 -12.23
CA ASN A 123 20.36 -0.77 -12.89
C ASN A 123 20.70 -0.07 -14.21
N ASP A 124 19.90 0.90 -14.65
CA ASP A 124 20.21 1.71 -15.82
C ASP A 124 21.06 2.96 -15.43
N PRO A 125 21.48 3.82 -16.38
CA PRO A 125 22.24 5.03 -16.04
C PRO A 125 21.51 5.98 -15.07
N PHE A 126 20.20 6.16 -15.24
CA PHE A 126 19.41 7.07 -14.41
C PHE A 126 19.25 6.51 -12.99
N GLY A 127 18.84 5.25 -12.88
CA GLY A 127 18.72 4.50 -11.65
C GLY A 127 20.03 4.44 -10.85
N ARG A 128 21.17 4.26 -11.52
CA ARG A 128 22.49 4.33 -10.85
C ARG A 128 22.77 5.70 -10.26
N VAL A 129 22.49 6.78 -10.98
CA VAL A 129 22.63 8.14 -10.46
C VAL A 129 21.70 8.36 -9.26
N MET A 130 20.45 7.88 -9.33
CA MET A 130 19.51 7.93 -8.20
C MET A 130 20.05 7.20 -6.97
N VAL A 131 20.53 5.96 -7.14
CA VAL A 131 21.10 5.15 -6.07
C VAL A 131 22.34 5.81 -5.47
N ASP A 132 23.24 6.34 -6.30
CA ASP A 132 24.46 6.98 -5.81
C ASP A 132 24.16 8.27 -5.05
N ASN A 133 23.19 9.08 -5.52
CA ASN A 133 22.69 10.24 -4.79
C ASN A 133 22.13 9.86 -3.41
N LEU A 134 21.37 8.77 -3.32
CA LEU A 134 20.84 8.28 -2.05
C LEU A 134 21.95 7.76 -1.11
N LYS A 135 22.94 7.05 -1.65
CA LYS A 135 24.11 6.58 -0.88
C LYS A 135 24.89 7.74 -0.27
N THR A 136 25.03 8.89 -0.94
CA THR A 136 25.69 10.07 -0.34
C THR A 136 24.96 10.58 0.92
N ARG A 137 23.69 10.20 1.11
CA ARG A 137 22.86 10.52 2.27
C ARG A 137 22.68 9.32 3.22
N ASN A 138 23.50 8.28 3.09
CA ASN A 138 23.43 7.03 3.85
C ASN A 138 22.10 6.26 3.69
N VAL A 139 21.46 6.37 2.52
CA VAL A 139 20.25 5.63 2.19
C VAL A 139 20.59 4.51 1.21
N SER A 140 20.15 3.28 1.53
CA SER A 140 20.26 2.10 0.67
C SER A 140 18.88 1.57 0.31
N LEU A 141 18.79 0.91 -0.86
CA LEU A 141 17.53 0.38 -1.41
C LEU A 141 17.62 -1.14 -1.65
N PRO A 142 17.96 -1.96 -0.64
CA PRO A 142 18.14 -3.40 -0.85
C PRO A 142 16.87 -4.11 -1.32
N GLY A 143 15.69 -3.58 -0.98
CA GLY A 143 14.40 -4.17 -1.36
C GLY A 143 14.03 -4.01 -2.83
N ALA A 144 14.74 -3.16 -3.59
CA ALA A 144 14.56 -3.01 -5.04
C ALA A 144 15.30 -4.08 -5.86
N GLU A 145 16.40 -4.63 -5.32
CA GLU A 145 17.32 -5.50 -6.06
C GLU A 145 16.67 -6.77 -6.65
N PRO A 146 15.76 -7.47 -5.95
CA PRO A 146 15.08 -8.63 -6.51
C PRO A 146 14.08 -8.31 -7.63
N TYR A 147 13.69 -7.04 -7.79
CA TYR A 147 12.62 -6.61 -8.68
C TYR A 147 13.06 -5.51 -9.67
N PRO A 148 14.03 -5.80 -10.56
CA PRO A 148 14.64 -4.78 -11.41
C PRO A 148 13.74 -4.28 -12.55
N THR A 149 12.61 -4.94 -12.84
CA THR A 149 11.71 -4.59 -13.97
C THR A 149 10.24 -4.59 -13.56
N VAL A 150 9.37 -3.90 -14.31
CA VAL A 150 7.93 -3.91 -14.08
C VAL A 150 7.37 -5.34 -14.01
N GLN A 151 7.84 -6.24 -14.89
CA GLN A 151 7.39 -7.63 -14.95
C GLN A 151 7.85 -8.46 -13.74
N SER A 152 8.91 -8.04 -13.06
CA SER A 152 9.40 -8.72 -11.85
C SER A 152 8.64 -8.29 -10.59
N LEU A 153 8.12 -7.06 -10.54
CA LEU A 153 7.44 -6.50 -9.37
C LEU A 153 6.28 -7.37 -8.82
N PRO A 154 5.37 -7.94 -9.65
CA PRO A 154 4.30 -8.79 -9.14
C PRO A 154 4.76 -10.00 -8.33
N LYS A 155 6.00 -10.49 -8.57
CA LYS A 155 6.57 -11.61 -7.80
C LYS A 155 6.61 -11.31 -6.30
N ARG A 156 6.68 -10.03 -5.91
CA ARG A 156 6.64 -9.59 -4.51
C ARG A 156 5.43 -10.15 -3.77
N PHE A 157 4.27 -10.27 -4.43
CA PHE A 157 3.06 -10.84 -3.85
C PHE A 157 2.84 -12.30 -4.28
N LEU A 158 3.08 -12.64 -5.55
CA LEU A 158 2.81 -13.99 -6.08
C LEU A 158 3.58 -15.08 -5.32
N GLN A 159 4.81 -14.80 -4.88
CA GLN A 159 5.61 -15.76 -4.10
C GLN A 159 4.99 -16.11 -2.73
N HIS A 160 4.08 -15.28 -2.22
CA HIS A 160 3.36 -15.49 -0.95
C HIS A 160 1.95 -16.05 -1.19
N GLY A 161 1.67 -16.59 -2.37
CA GLY A 161 0.40 -17.23 -2.69
C GLY A 161 -0.75 -16.25 -3.00
N PHE A 162 -0.46 -14.97 -3.23
CA PHE A 162 -1.46 -14.06 -3.79
C PHE A 162 -1.94 -14.59 -5.15
N ARG A 163 -3.26 -14.60 -5.38
CA ARG A 163 -3.84 -15.14 -6.62
C ARG A 163 -3.58 -14.25 -7.81
N THR A 164 -3.66 -12.95 -7.57
CA THR A 164 -3.45 -11.92 -8.58
C THR A 164 -2.40 -10.96 -8.07
N SER A 165 -1.53 -10.52 -8.98
CA SER A 165 -0.68 -9.38 -8.74
C SER A 165 -0.29 -8.74 -10.07
N HIS A 166 -0.28 -7.42 -10.07
CA HIS A 166 -0.02 -6.58 -11.23
C HIS A 166 0.89 -5.44 -10.81
N ALA A 167 1.56 -4.84 -11.79
CA ALA A 167 2.35 -3.64 -11.58
C ALA A 167 2.27 -2.75 -12.81
N LEU A 168 2.33 -1.44 -12.58
CA LEU A 168 2.49 -0.41 -13.61
C LEU A 168 3.54 0.60 -13.14
N SER A 169 4.39 1.06 -14.04
CA SER A 169 5.21 2.24 -13.76
C SER A 169 4.30 3.48 -13.64
N LEU A 170 4.77 4.52 -12.95
CA LEU A 170 4.01 5.77 -12.91
C LEU A 170 3.89 6.41 -14.29
N ARG A 171 4.84 6.16 -15.20
CA ARG A 171 4.76 6.59 -16.59
C ARG A 171 3.59 5.91 -17.31
N GLU A 172 3.48 4.59 -17.18
CA GLU A 172 2.35 3.83 -17.74
C GLU A 172 1.01 4.28 -17.12
N LEU A 173 0.97 4.47 -15.80
CA LEU A 173 -0.22 4.92 -15.09
C LEU A 173 -0.66 6.31 -15.55
N ARG A 174 0.29 7.26 -15.65
CA ARG A 174 0.02 8.61 -16.14
C ARG A 174 -0.53 8.60 -17.58
N ALA A 175 -0.05 7.70 -18.43
CA ALA A 175 -0.48 7.60 -19.82
C ALA A 175 -1.86 6.93 -20.01
N SER A 176 -2.21 5.96 -19.15
CA SER A 176 -3.39 5.09 -19.36
C SER A 176 -4.51 5.24 -18.33
N HIS A 177 -4.23 5.79 -17.15
CA HIS A 177 -5.19 5.88 -16.03
C HIS A 177 -5.52 7.32 -15.63
N LEU A 178 -4.85 8.32 -16.22
CA LEU A 178 -5.23 9.72 -16.07
C LEU A 178 -5.88 10.22 -17.36
N GLY A 179 -7.12 10.71 -17.25
CA GLY A 179 -7.83 11.29 -18.39
C GLY A 179 -7.19 12.61 -18.84
N THR A 180 -7.38 12.96 -20.12
CA THR A 180 -6.86 14.20 -20.71
C THR A 180 -7.26 15.45 -19.92
N THR A 181 -8.51 15.50 -19.44
CA THR A 181 -9.01 16.59 -18.59
C THR A 181 -8.18 16.79 -17.32
N GLU A 182 -7.76 15.71 -16.65
CA GLU A 182 -6.93 15.82 -15.45
C GLU A 182 -5.50 16.25 -15.80
N LEU A 183 -4.95 15.74 -16.90
CA LEU A 183 -3.62 16.15 -17.38
C LEU A 183 -3.58 17.65 -17.75
N GLU A 184 -4.61 18.16 -18.42
CA GLU A 184 -4.77 19.58 -18.72
C GLU A 184 -5.02 20.43 -17.48
N ARG A 185 -5.76 19.90 -16.50
CA ARG A 185 -5.98 20.60 -15.23
C ARG A 185 -4.66 20.76 -14.49
N ILE A 186 -3.80 19.73 -14.49
CA ILE A 186 -2.48 19.76 -13.85
C ILE A 186 -1.54 20.72 -14.58
N SER A 187 -1.50 20.71 -15.93
CA SER A 187 -0.60 21.58 -16.70
C SER A 187 -0.90 23.08 -16.54
N LYS A 188 -2.11 23.43 -16.09
CA LYS A 188 -2.50 24.82 -15.77
C LYS A 188 -1.98 25.30 -14.41
N LEU A 189 -1.52 24.39 -13.53
CA LEU A 189 -1.02 24.76 -12.21
C LEU A 189 0.42 25.26 -12.28
N GLU A 190 1.26 24.61 -13.08
CA GLU A 190 2.66 24.93 -13.27
C GLU A 190 3.12 24.49 -14.66
N MET A 191 3.89 25.34 -15.34
CA MET A 191 4.47 25.00 -16.64
C MET A 191 5.65 24.05 -16.43
N LEU A 192 5.60 22.88 -17.05
CA LEU A 192 6.69 21.91 -17.05
C LEU A 192 7.39 21.94 -18.41
N ASP A 193 8.58 22.51 -18.46
CA ASP A 193 9.36 22.63 -19.69
C ASP A 193 10.12 21.32 -20.03
N GLU A 194 10.49 20.52 -19.02
CA GLU A 194 11.29 19.29 -19.16
C GLU A 194 10.42 18.02 -18.93
N VAL A 195 9.55 17.72 -19.89
CA VAL A 195 8.61 16.58 -19.79
C VAL A 195 9.36 15.24 -19.83
N GLU A 196 10.44 15.17 -20.60
CA GLU A 196 11.28 13.99 -20.75
C GLU A 196 11.97 13.61 -19.44
N GLU A 197 12.43 14.58 -18.66
CA GLU A 197 13.01 14.33 -17.33
C GLU A 197 11.96 13.78 -16.36
N LEU A 198 10.74 14.33 -16.40
CA LEU A 198 9.62 13.78 -15.63
C LEU A 198 9.33 12.33 -16.04
N GLU A 199 9.24 12.04 -17.34
CA GLU A 199 9.00 10.69 -17.82
C GLU A 199 10.08 9.71 -17.37
N LEU A 200 11.35 10.12 -17.38
CA LEU A 200 12.47 9.32 -16.86
C LEU A 200 12.29 9.02 -15.36
N VAL A 201 11.91 10.00 -14.56
CA VAL A 201 11.61 9.80 -13.12
C VAL A 201 10.45 8.83 -12.94
N LEU A 202 9.35 9.03 -13.66
CA LEU A 202 8.13 8.23 -13.53
C LEU A 202 8.29 6.78 -14.01
N GLU A 203 9.24 6.51 -14.92
CA GLU A 203 9.59 5.14 -15.34
C GLU A 203 10.33 4.37 -14.25
N HIS A 204 10.86 5.03 -13.22
CA HIS A 204 11.61 4.41 -12.12
C HIS A 204 10.81 4.24 -10.82
N TYR A 205 9.52 4.56 -10.85
CA TYR A 205 8.58 4.32 -9.76
C TYR A 205 7.41 3.50 -10.27
N ALA A 206 6.91 2.60 -9.44
CA ALA A 206 5.78 1.75 -9.81
C ALA A 206 4.78 1.60 -8.68
N ILE A 207 3.54 1.32 -9.06
CA ILE A 207 2.52 0.79 -8.16
C ILE A 207 2.36 -0.69 -8.48
N THR A 208 2.62 -1.54 -7.49
CA THR A 208 2.34 -2.97 -7.51
C THR A 208 1.15 -3.25 -6.62
N TRP A 209 0.18 -4.03 -7.07
CA TRP A 209 -0.93 -4.46 -6.24
C TRP A 209 -1.24 -5.93 -6.43
N GLY A 210 -1.98 -6.51 -5.51
CA GLY A 210 -2.42 -7.90 -5.62
C GLY A 210 -3.40 -8.30 -4.54
N ALA A 211 -4.17 -9.36 -4.79
CA ALA A 211 -5.10 -9.92 -3.83
C ALA A 211 -4.75 -11.38 -3.50
N TRP A 212 -4.63 -11.67 -2.21
CA TRP A 212 -4.68 -13.00 -1.66
C TRP A 212 -6.12 -13.31 -1.25
N ILE A 213 -6.59 -14.51 -1.61
CA ILE A 213 -7.96 -14.96 -1.37
C ILE A 213 -7.92 -16.38 -0.84
N ASP A 214 -8.55 -16.60 0.31
CA ASP A 214 -8.65 -17.91 0.94
C ASP A 214 -9.64 -18.84 0.23
N GLY A 215 -9.18 -20.03 -0.19
CA GLY A 215 -10.02 -21.11 -0.74
C GLY A 215 -10.73 -20.78 -2.07
N THR A 216 -11.30 -21.79 -2.73
CA THR A 216 -12.00 -21.62 -4.03
C THR A 216 -13.43 -21.10 -3.88
N GLY A 217 -13.80 -20.57 -2.71
CA GLY A 217 -15.16 -20.09 -2.43
C GLY A 217 -15.49 -18.83 -3.23
N GLU A 218 -16.72 -18.75 -3.73
CA GLU A 218 -17.21 -17.56 -4.40
C GLU A 218 -17.26 -16.36 -3.44
N THR A 219 -16.58 -15.28 -3.83
CA THR A 219 -16.68 -13.99 -3.14
C THR A 219 -17.80 -13.16 -3.75
N LYS A 220 -18.50 -12.36 -2.92
CA LYS A 220 -19.55 -11.44 -3.42
C LYS A 220 -19.01 -10.38 -4.39
N ALA A 221 -17.75 -9.98 -4.21
CA ALA A 221 -17.05 -9.05 -5.10
C ALA A 221 -16.02 -9.81 -5.93
N ASP A 222 -15.73 -9.31 -7.12
CA ASP A 222 -14.66 -9.84 -7.98
C ASP A 222 -13.29 -9.35 -7.51
N TRP A 223 -12.72 -10.07 -6.54
CA TRP A 223 -11.36 -9.79 -6.06
C TRP A 223 -10.28 -10.27 -7.01
N ALA A 224 -10.60 -11.13 -7.97
CA ALA A 224 -9.68 -11.52 -9.03
C ALA A 224 -9.49 -10.38 -10.04
N GLY A 225 -10.56 -9.63 -10.32
CA GLY A 225 -10.53 -8.39 -11.10
C GLY A 225 -10.17 -7.13 -10.32
N TRP A 226 -9.80 -7.22 -9.03
CA TRP A 226 -9.48 -6.03 -8.23
C TRP A 226 -8.21 -5.33 -8.75
N GLY A 227 -8.34 -4.05 -9.05
CA GLY A 227 -7.22 -3.24 -9.53
C GLY A 227 -7.58 -1.79 -9.80
N LEU A 228 -6.72 -1.14 -10.57
CA LEU A 228 -6.88 0.26 -10.96
C LEU A 228 -7.88 0.37 -12.12
N ASN A 229 -8.79 1.34 -12.02
CA ASN A 229 -9.72 1.65 -13.11
C ASN A 229 -9.00 2.49 -14.16
N GLN A 230 -9.15 2.13 -15.44
CA GLN A 230 -8.69 2.99 -16.53
C GLN A 230 -9.49 4.29 -16.55
N ALA A 231 -8.87 5.35 -17.08
CA ALA A 231 -9.56 6.61 -17.26
C ALA A 231 -10.76 6.41 -18.21
N VAL A 232 -11.94 6.79 -17.77
CA VAL A 232 -13.10 6.88 -18.66
C VAL A 232 -12.86 8.10 -19.54
N GLU A 233 -12.82 7.92 -20.87
CA GLU A 233 -12.85 9.06 -21.81
C GLU A 233 -14.08 9.91 -21.48
N ALA A 234 -13.87 11.21 -21.24
CA ALA A 234 -14.97 12.12 -21.05
C ALA A 234 -15.84 12.07 -22.32
N GLN A 235 -17.11 11.68 -22.16
CA GLN A 235 -18.10 11.83 -23.23
C GLN A 235 -18.05 13.30 -23.71
N PRO A 236 -17.96 13.56 -25.02
CA PRO A 236 -18.00 14.93 -25.51
C PRO A 236 -19.28 15.58 -24.98
N VAL A 237 -19.11 16.71 -24.29
CA VAL A 237 -20.24 17.55 -23.89
C VAL A 237 -20.90 17.98 -25.18
N ASP A 238 -22.12 17.50 -25.45
CA ASP A 238 -22.94 17.99 -26.56
C ASP A 238 -23.01 19.51 -26.44
N SER A 239 -22.28 20.19 -27.31
CA SER A 239 -22.37 21.63 -27.51
C SER A 239 -23.63 21.88 -28.33
N ASP A 240 -24.79 21.67 -27.74
CA ASP A 240 -26.06 22.02 -28.36
C ASP A 240 -27.01 22.62 -27.32
N ALA A 241 -26.85 23.92 -27.12
CA ALA A 241 -27.90 24.82 -26.65
C ALA A 241 -27.51 26.27 -27.00
N SER A 242 -27.41 26.55 -28.31
CA SER A 242 -27.52 27.90 -28.82
C SER A 242 -28.53 27.89 -29.97
N GLU A 243 -29.79 28.12 -29.64
CA GLU A 243 -30.75 28.95 -30.38
C GLU A 243 -31.76 29.56 -29.39
#